data_AF-A0A496RW34-F1
#
_entry.id   AF-A0A496RW34-F1
#
_cell.length_a   1.000
_cell.length_b   1.000
_cell.length_c   1.000
_cell.angle_alpha   90.00
_cell.angle_beta   90.00
_cell.angle_gamma   90.00
#
_symmetry.space_group_name_H-M   'P 1'
#
loop_
_entity.id
_entity.type
_entity.pdbx_description
1 polymer ?
#
loop_
_entity_poly.entity_id
_entity_poly.type
_entity_poly.pdbx_seq_one_letter_code
_entity_poly.pdbx_strand_id
1 'polypeptide(L)' 'MRKRFTLEYWIDEGWYVGKLKEVPGVFSQGETLEELEENIKEVYQLMMSEEDFLPSEKVFKKELEIQV' A
#
# COMPACT_ATOMS: atom_id res chain seq x y z
N MET A 1 2.87 3.36 19.91
CA MET A 1 1.71 4.17 19.48
C MET A 1 0.76 3.30 18.68
N ARG A 2 -0.56 3.47 18.80
CA ARG A 2 -1.54 2.76 17.97
C ARG A 2 -1.96 3.67 16.81
N LYS A 3 -1.61 3.31 15.57
CA LYS A 3 -2.15 3.94 14.36
C LYS A 3 -3.41 3.19 13.93
N ARG A 4 -4.36 3.89 13.31
CA ARG A 4 -5.57 3.32 12.71
C ARG A 4 -5.58 3.75 11.24
N PHE A 5 -5.90 2.82 10.37
CA PHE A 5 -5.98 3.00 8.94
C PHE A 5 -7.34 2.51 8.44
N THR A 6 -7.76 3.02 7.30
CA THR A 6 -8.99 2.60 6.63
C THR A 6 -8.61 1.71 5.45
N LEU A 7 -9.06 0.45 5.49
CA LEU A 7 -8.96 -0.47 4.35
C LEU A 7 -10.12 -0.19 3.38
N GLU A 8 -9.80 0.25 2.17
CA GLU A 8 -10.74 0.27 1.04
C GLU A 8 -10.51 -1.02 0.24
N TYR A 9 -11.55 -1.83 0.06
CA TYR A 9 -11.44 -3.11 -0.64
C TYR A 9 -12.67 -3.41 -1.51
N TRP A 10 -12.46 -4.27 -2.51
CA TRP A 10 -13.46 -4.78 -3.43
C TRP A 10 -13.12 -6.23 -3.81
N ILE A 11 -14.07 -6.90 -4.49
CA ILE A 11 -13.84 -8.23 -5.04
C ILE A 11 -13.53 -8.09 -6.52
N ASP A 12 -12.43 -8.69 -6.97
CA ASP A 12 -12.03 -8.77 -8.37
C ASP A 12 -11.60 -10.20 -8.72
N GLU A 13 -12.20 -10.79 -9.75
CA GLU A 13 -11.97 -12.19 -10.16
C GLU A 13 -11.98 -13.24 -9.03
N GLY A 14 -12.79 -13.01 -7.98
CA GLY A 14 -12.90 -13.89 -6.81
C GLY A 14 -11.86 -13.63 -5.71
N TRP A 15 -10.99 -12.64 -5.88
CA TRP A 15 -10.01 -12.19 -4.90
C TRP A 15 -10.48 -10.95 -4.16
N TYR A 16 -10.13 -10.84 -2.88
CA TYR A 16 -10.22 -9.61 -2.12
C TYR A 16 -9.03 -8.72 -2.47
N VAL A 17 -9.30 -7.54 -3.00
CA VAL A 17 -8.29 -6.59 -3.44
C VAL A 17 -8.48 -5.30 -2.66
N GLY A 18 -7.41 -4.70 -2.13
CA GLY A 18 -7.56 -3.49 -1.31
C GLY A 18 -6.30 -2.66 -1.11
N LYS A 19 -6.51 -1.44 -0.60
CA LYS A 19 -5.47 -0.47 -0.24
C LYS A 19 -5.77 0.25 1.06
N LEU A 20 -4.74 0.80 1.68
CA LEU A 20 -4.92 1.78 2.75
C LEU A 20 -5.24 3.15 2.17
N LYS A 21 -6.37 3.72 2.57
CA LYS A 21 -6.80 5.06 2.11
C LYS A 21 -5.76 6.13 2.44
N GLU A 22 -5.17 6.06 3.63
CA GLU A 22 -4.21 7.04 4.11
C GLU A 22 -2.80 6.84 3.53
N VAL A 23 -2.53 5.66 2.95
CA VAL A 23 -1.25 5.34 2.30
C VAL A 23 -1.55 4.60 0.99
N PRO A 24 -1.94 5.31 -0.08
CA PRO A 24 -2.40 4.66 -1.33
C PRO A 24 -1.37 3.75 -2.00
N GLY A 25 -0.08 3.89 -1.66
CA GLY A 25 0.99 3.00 -2.11
C GLY A 25 1.01 1.63 -1.40
N VAL A 26 0.27 1.47 -0.29
CA VAL A 26 0.07 0.19 0.38
C VAL A 26 -1.19 -0.45 -0.19
N PHE A 27 -0.98 -1.45 -1.02
CA PHE A 27 -2.01 -2.20 -1.73
C PHE A 27 -1.64 -3.68 -1.74
N SER A 28 -2.63 -4.57 -1.65
CA SER A 28 -2.43 -6.01 -1.75
C SER A 28 -3.73 -6.73 -2.13
N GLN A 29 -3.68 -8.06 -2.18
CA GLN A 29 -4.81 -8.95 -2.44
C GLN A 29 -4.74 -10.21 -1.58
N GLY A 30 -5.85 -10.94 -1.44
CA GLY A 30 -5.94 -12.25 -0.76
C GLY A 30 -7.18 -13.03 -1.19
N GLU A 31 -7.20 -14.34 -0.98
CA GLU A 31 -8.37 -15.20 -1.26
C GLU A 31 -9.49 -14.98 -0.24
N THR A 32 -9.14 -14.52 0.96
CA THR A 32 -10.07 -14.11 2.02
C THR A 32 -9.83 -12.67 2.47
N LEU A 33 -10.80 -12.09 3.18
CA LEU A 33 -10.64 -10.76 3.76
C LEU A 33 -9.53 -10.75 4.82
N GLU A 34 -9.43 -11.80 5.62
CA GLU A 34 -8.38 -11.97 6.62
C GLU A 34 -6.98 -12.01 5.98
N GLU A 35 -6.83 -12.75 4.87
CA GLU A 35 -5.57 -12.81 4.12
C GLU A 35 -5.21 -11.45 3.53
N LEU A 36 -6.17 -10.73 2.95
CA LEU A 36 -5.96 -9.35 2.48
C LEU A 36 -5.46 -8.46 3.63
N GLU A 37 -6.06 -8.53 4.81
CA GLU A 37 -5.63 -7.75 5.97
C GLU A 37 -4.21 -8.09 6.44
N GLU A 38 -3.82 -9.36 6.41
CA GLU A 38 -2.47 -9.82 6.74
C GLU A 38 -1.47 -9.29 5.72
N ASN A 39 -1.74 -9.49 4.43
CA ASN A 39 -0.87 -9.03 3.35
C ASN A 39 -0.70 -7.50 3.34
N ILE A 40 -1.75 -6.74 3.65
CA ILE A 40 -1.68 -5.28 3.80
C ILE A 40 -0.75 -4.86 4.96
N LYS A 41 -0.79 -5.58 6.09
CA LYS A 41 0.09 -5.29 7.23
C LYS A 41 1.55 -5.57 6.88
N GLU A 42 1.83 -6.64 6.16
CA GLU A 42 3.18 -6.98 5.71
C GLU A 42 3.74 -5.91 4.75
N VAL A 43 2.98 -5.51 3.74
CA VAL A 43 3.38 -4.45 2.79
C VAL A 43 3.62 -3.13 3.52
N TYR A 44 2.73 -2.74 4.45
CA TYR A 44 2.91 -1.53 5.26
C TYR A 44 4.18 -1.59 6.11
N GLN A 45 4.46 -2.73 6.74
CA GLN A 45 5.68 -2.92 7.54
C GLN A 45 6.93 -2.83 6.69
N LEU A 46 6.94 -3.45 5.51
CA LEU A 46 8.05 -3.38 4.57
C LEU A 46 8.34 -1.94 4.16
N MET A 47 7.32 -1.16 3.80
CA MET A 47 7.48 0.26 3.46
C MET A 47 8.04 1.09 4.62
N MET A 48 7.60 0.83 5.85
CA MET A 48 8.15 1.51 7.03
C MET A 48 9.59 1.10 7.34
N SER A 49 9.98 -0.13 7.00
CA SER A 49 11.38 -0.59 7.09
C SER A 49 12.24 -0.04 5.95
N GLU A 50 11.66 0.23 4.78
CA GLU A 50 12.33 0.86 3.63
C GLU A 50 12.47 2.38 3.76
N GLU A 51 11.74 3.05 4.66
CA GLU A 51 12.04 4.46 5.03
C GLU A 51 13.46 4.62 5.58
N ASP A 52 14.07 3.56 6.13
CA ASP A 52 15.50 3.54 6.52
C ASP A 52 16.45 3.34 5.31
N PHE A 53 15.93 2.95 4.15
CA PHE A 53 16.64 2.84 2.88
C PHE A 53 16.34 4.04 1.98
N LEU A 54 16.62 5.24 2.46
CA LEU A 54 16.81 6.36 1.54
C LEU A 54 17.91 5.94 0.54
N PRO A 55 17.67 6.03 -0.79
CA PRO A 55 18.72 5.75 -1.74
C PRO A 55 19.93 6.63 -1.40
N SER A 56 21.12 6.03 -1.37
CA SER A 56 22.37 6.76 -1.18
C SER A 56 22.64 7.78 -2.29
N GLU A 57 21.84 7.73 -3.36
CA GLU A 57 21.89 8.58 -4.53
C GLU A 57 20.77 9.63 -4.56
N LYS A 58 20.98 10.65 -5.40
CA LYS A 58 20.10 11.80 -5.53
C LYS A 58 18.75 11.41 -6.13
N VAL A 59 17.67 11.54 -5.34
CA VAL A 59 16.30 11.35 -5.83
C VAL A 59 15.87 12.56 -6.66
N PHE A 60 15.41 12.34 -7.89
CA PHE A 60 14.82 13.37 -8.76
C PHE A 60 13.30 13.24 -8.75
N LYS A 61 12.60 14.37 -8.60
CA LYS A 61 11.14 14.44 -8.66
C LYS A 61 10.74 15.35 -9.82
N LYS A 62 9.71 14.97 -10.57
CA LYS A 62 9.16 15.76 -11.68
C LYS A 62 7.64 15.64 -11.68
N GLU A 63 6.96 16.77 -11.83
CA GLU A 63 5.51 16.81 -12.02
C GLU A 63 5.16 16.47 -13.47
N LEU A 64 4.08 15.70 -13.66
CA LEU A 64 3.56 15.30 -14.96
C LEU A 64 2.09 15.72 -15.04
N GLU A 65 1.73 16.38 -16.14
CA GLU A 65 0.33 16.66 -16.48
C GLU A 65 -0.18 15.55 -17.42
N ILE A 66 -1.31 14.95 -17.07
CA ILE A 66 -1.97 13.91 -17.88
C ILE A 66 -3.35 14.45 -18.26
N GLN A 67 -3.64 14.53 -19.55
CA GLN A 67 -5.00 14.73 -20.04
C GLN A 67 -5.74 13.39 -19.98
N VAL A 68 -6.87 13.37 -19.29
CA VAL A 68 -7.78 12.22 -19.14
C VAL A 68 -8.95 12.38 -20.11
#